data_AF-A0A1F8TF52-F1
#
_entry.id   AF-A0A1F8TF52-F1
#
_cell.length_a   1.000
_cell.length_b   1.000
_cell.length_c   1.000
_cell.angle_alpha   90.00
_cell.angle_beta   90.00
_cell.angle_gamma   90.00
#
_symmetry.space_group_name_H-M   'P 1'
#
loop_
_entity.id
_entity.type
_entity.pdbx_description
1 polymer ?
#
loop_
_entity_poly.entity_id
_entity_poly.type
_entity_poly.pdbx_seq_one_letter_code
_entity_poly.pdbx_strand_id
1 'polypeptide(L)'
;MIALTMPPRAPVVWTTSPARGERIRRRLDERHRDLSGEAKTRAARYRGSRAARTSSELLALRADFLAALGRLSAFEAASLTLAGCRYELQIRAYADDLSRDYFDLWQLLARRGAEPRSEDERGAERMDYFAVQLGRLEGLADALMIAGRNVRLFPPPHVAWLPVG
;
A
#
# COMPACT_ATOMS: atom_id res chain seq x y z
N MET A 1 -64.27 -16.40 0.22
CA MET A 1 -62.98 -15.77 0.54
C MET A 1 -61.89 -16.83 0.42
N ILE A 2 -61.09 -16.80 -0.64
CA ILE A 2 -59.96 -17.74 -0.82
C ILE A 2 -58.71 -17.03 -0.30
N ALA A 3 -58.17 -17.51 0.82
CA ALA A 3 -56.87 -17.06 1.31
C ALA A 3 -55.79 -17.64 0.39
N LEU A 4 -55.17 -16.79 -0.42
CA LEU A 4 -53.94 -17.11 -1.14
C LEU A 4 -52.81 -17.25 -0.11
N THR A 5 -52.64 -18.46 0.42
CA THR A 5 -51.49 -18.84 1.24
C THR A 5 -50.26 -18.90 0.35
N MET A 6 -49.59 -17.76 0.16
CA MET A 6 -48.25 -17.75 -0.42
C MET A 6 -47.30 -18.52 0.52
N PRO A 7 -46.55 -19.52 0.03
CA PRO A 7 -45.53 -20.15 0.84
C PRO A 7 -44.48 -19.11 1.24
N PRO A 8 -43.92 -19.18 2.46
CA PRO A 8 -42.91 -18.24 2.90
C PRO A 8 -41.75 -18.24 1.91
N ARG A 9 -41.40 -17.07 1.37
CA ARG A 9 -40.22 -16.92 0.52
C ARG A 9 -39.01 -17.33 1.36
N ALA A 10 -38.24 -18.30 0.86
CA ALA A 10 -37.00 -18.69 1.51
C ALA A 10 -36.13 -17.45 1.73
N PRO A 11 -35.50 -17.28 2.91
CA PRO A 11 -34.62 -16.15 3.15
C PRO A 11 -33.52 -16.15 2.08
N VAL A 12 -33.26 -15.00 1.48
CA VAL A 12 -32.16 -14.82 0.53
C VAL A 12 -30.86 -15.00 1.30
N VAL A 13 -30.32 -16.22 1.27
CA VAL A 13 -28.99 -16.52 1.79
C VAL A 13 -27.99 -15.95 0.79
N TRP A 14 -27.51 -14.73 1.04
CA TRP A 14 -26.30 -14.24 0.38
C TRP A 14 -25.21 -15.25 0.68
N THR A 15 -24.78 -16.01 -0.31
CA THR A 15 -23.68 -16.97 -0.18
C THR A 15 -22.37 -16.21 -0.03
N THR A 16 -22.14 -15.58 1.13
CA THR A 16 -20.85 -15.03 1.50
C THR A 16 -19.93 -16.21 1.81
N SER A 17 -19.27 -16.74 0.77
CA SER A 17 -18.39 -17.89 0.95
C SER A 17 -17.20 -17.51 1.84
N PRO A 18 -17.03 -18.14 3.01
CA PRO A 18 -15.87 -17.89 3.89
C PRO A 18 -14.54 -18.26 3.21
N ALA A 19 -14.57 -19.07 2.15
CA ALA A 19 -13.42 -19.43 1.35
C ALA A 19 -12.77 -18.21 0.65
N ARG A 20 -13.49 -17.10 0.46
CA ARG A 20 -12.89 -15.87 -0.07
C ARG A 20 -12.06 -15.13 0.99
N GLY A 21 -12.53 -15.07 2.23
CA GLY A 21 -11.79 -14.47 3.35
C GLY A 21 -10.51 -15.23 3.68
N GLU A 22 -10.54 -16.57 3.63
CA GLU A 22 -9.33 -17.41 3.80
C GLU A 22 -8.31 -17.19 2.68
N ARG A 23 -8.76 -17.14 1.41
CA ARG A 23 -7.87 -16.85 0.28
C ARG A 23 -7.23 -15.47 0.37
N ILE A 24 -7.96 -14.47 0.85
CA ILE A 24 -7.41 -13.12 1.07
C ILE A 24 -6.36 -13.16 2.18
N ARG A 25 -6.63 -13.78 3.33
CA ARG A 25 -5.65 -13.92 4.42
C ARG A 25 -4.36 -14.56 3.94
N ARG A 26 -4.45 -15.70 3.24
CA ARG A 26 -3.26 -16.35 2.66
C ARG A 26 -2.46 -15.43 1.74
N ARG A 27 -3.13 -14.68 0.86
CA ARG A 27 -2.47 -13.72 -0.04
C ARG A 27 -1.83 -12.56 0.72
N LEU A 28 -2.46 -12.09 1.80
CA LEU A 28 -1.89 -11.07 2.67
C LEU A 28 -0.62 -11.57 3.35
N ASP A 29 -0.65 -12.78 3.91
CA ASP A 29 0.51 -13.40 4.58
C ASP A 29 1.67 -13.66 3.61
N GLU A 30 1.36 -14.18 2.42
CA GLU A 30 2.36 -14.37 1.35
C GLU A 30 3.01 -13.03 0.98
N ARG A 31 2.21 -12.00 0.73
CA ARG A 31 2.74 -10.68 0.35
C ARG A 31 3.51 -10.00 1.48
N HIS A 32 3.04 -10.12 2.72
CA HIS A 32 3.74 -9.60 3.91
C HIS A 32 5.14 -10.21 4.03
N ARG A 33 5.25 -11.53 3.83
CA ARG A 33 6.52 -12.25 3.85
C ARG A 33 7.48 -11.75 2.76
N ASP A 34 6.98 -11.55 1.55
CA ASP A 34 7.78 -11.02 0.43
C ASP A 34 8.31 -9.62 0.74
N LEU A 35 7.43 -8.70 1.17
CA LEU A 35 7.79 -7.33 1.52
C LEU A 35 8.79 -7.27 2.68
N SER A 36 8.61 -8.15 3.67
CA SER A 36 9.57 -8.31 4.78
C SER A 36 10.95 -8.75 4.29
N GLY A 37 11.00 -9.67 3.32
CA GLY A 37 12.24 -10.10 2.66
C GLY A 37 12.90 -8.96 1.89
N GLU A 38 12.14 -8.24 1.07
CA GLU A 38 12.62 -7.08 0.31
C GLU A 38 13.20 -5.99 1.22
N ALA A 39 12.50 -5.63 2.30
CA ALA A 39 12.95 -4.63 3.26
C ALA A 39 14.26 -5.04 3.95
N LYS A 40 14.40 -6.32 4.34
CA LYS A 40 15.64 -6.86 4.91
C LYS A 40 16.81 -6.78 3.93
N THR A 41 16.58 -7.16 2.67
CA THR A 41 17.60 -7.12 1.60
C THR A 41 18.08 -5.69 1.36
N ARG A 42 17.16 -4.73 1.21
CA ARG A 42 17.51 -3.30 1.04
C ARG A 42 18.21 -2.73 2.27
N ALA A 43 17.79 -3.11 3.47
CA ALA A 43 18.47 -2.73 4.73
C ALA A 43 19.91 -3.25 4.80
N ALA A 44 20.15 -4.48 4.36
CA ALA A 44 21.49 -5.07 4.31
C ALA A 44 22.37 -4.35 3.28
N ARG A 45 21.83 -4.05 2.10
CA ARG A 45 22.53 -3.30 1.04
C ARG A 45 22.93 -1.90 1.50
N TYR A 46 22.01 -1.16 2.12
CA TYR A 46 22.29 0.18 2.67
C TYR A 46 23.37 0.13 3.75
N ARG A 47 23.21 -0.74 4.76
CA ARG A 47 24.17 -0.86 5.88
C ARG A 47 25.54 -1.40 5.48
N GLY A 48 25.59 -2.24 4.45
CA GLY A 48 26.83 -2.82 3.92
C GLY A 48 27.58 -1.90 2.95
N SER A 49 26.99 -0.77 2.55
CA SER A 49 27.65 0.16 1.63
C SER A 49 28.85 0.83 2.27
N ARG A 50 29.92 0.99 1.48
CA ARG A 50 31.14 1.71 1.86
C ARG A 50 31.20 3.12 1.26
N ALA A 51 30.13 3.55 0.59
CA ALA A 51 30.07 4.87 -0.04
C ALA A 51 30.13 5.99 1.01
N ALA A 52 30.66 7.16 0.62
CA ALA A 52 30.77 8.31 1.52
C ALA A 52 29.38 8.76 2.02
N ARG A 53 29.30 9.30 3.25
CA ARG A 53 28.02 9.67 3.90
C ARG A 53 27.15 10.64 3.10
N THR A 54 27.78 11.50 2.31
CA THR A 54 27.13 12.52 1.47
C THR A 54 27.07 12.11 0.00
N SER A 55 27.54 10.91 -0.34
CA SER A 55 27.49 10.44 -1.73
C SER A 55 26.05 10.22 -2.18
N SER A 56 25.78 10.57 -3.44
CA SER A 56 24.49 10.33 -4.09
C SER A 56 24.11 8.84 -4.07
N GLU A 57 25.09 7.94 -4.19
CA GLU A 57 24.88 6.50 -4.08
C GLU A 57 24.33 6.09 -2.71
N LEU A 58 24.94 6.54 -1.62
CA LEU A 58 24.48 6.20 -0.27
C LEU A 58 23.09 6.80 0.01
N LEU A 59 22.85 8.03 -0.46
CA LEU A 59 21.55 8.68 -0.37
C LEU A 59 20.46 7.90 -1.12
N ALA A 60 20.75 7.41 -2.34
CA ALA A 60 19.82 6.57 -3.10
C ALA A 60 19.53 5.24 -2.40
N LEU A 61 20.56 4.58 -1.85
CA LEU A 61 20.40 3.34 -1.07
C LEU A 61 19.56 3.55 0.19
N ARG A 62 19.75 4.69 0.88
CA ARG A 62 18.94 5.07 2.04
C ARG A 62 17.48 5.28 1.64
N ALA A 63 17.24 6.02 0.56
CA ALA A 63 15.89 6.27 0.04
C ALA A 63 15.19 4.95 -0.35
N ASP A 64 15.86 4.05 -1.07
CA ASP A 64 15.31 2.73 -1.44
C ASP A 64 14.95 1.89 -0.20
N PHE A 65 15.82 1.88 0.81
CA PHE A 65 15.52 1.22 2.09
C PHE A 65 14.30 1.84 2.80
N LEU A 66 14.23 3.16 2.87
CA LEU A 66 13.11 3.87 3.51
C LEU A 66 11.79 3.67 2.76
N ALA A 67 11.82 3.62 1.43
CA ALA A 67 10.66 3.28 0.62
C ALA A 67 10.18 1.85 0.91
N ALA A 68 11.09 0.88 1.04
CA ALA A 68 10.73 -0.47 1.41
C ALA A 68 10.07 -0.58 2.79
N LEU A 69 10.58 0.17 3.78
CA LEU A 69 9.96 0.25 5.12
C LEU A 69 8.60 0.94 5.07
N GLY A 70 8.46 2.01 4.30
CA GLY A 70 7.18 2.68 4.09
C GLY A 70 6.15 1.72 3.49
N ARG A 71 6.56 0.92 2.50
CA ARG A 71 5.72 -0.08 1.84
C ARG A 71 5.28 -1.19 2.78
N LEU A 72 6.23 -1.78 3.51
CA LEU A 72 5.93 -2.82 4.47
C LEU A 72 4.99 -2.32 5.57
N SER A 73 5.27 -1.15 6.16
CA SER A 73 4.46 -0.62 7.28
C SER A 73 3.03 -0.26 6.86
N ALA A 74 2.83 0.36 5.70
CA ALA A 74 1.49 0.65 5.20
C ALA A 74 0.72 -0.62 4.82
N PHE A 75 1.40 -1.60 4.22
CA PHE A 75 0.80 -2.89 3.93
C PHE A 75 0.40 -3.63 5.21
N GLU A 76 1.26 -3.66 6.23
CA GLU A 76 0.97 -4.25 7.55
C GLU A 76 -0.28 -3.63 8.18
N ALA A 77 -0.37 -2.30 8.20
CA ALA A 77 -1.54 -1.61 8.74
C ALA A 77 -2.84 -2.00 8.01
N ALA A 78 -2.82 -2.02 6.68
CA ALA A 78 -3.98 -2.38 5.86
C ALA A 78 -4.35 -3.87 5.98
N SER A 79 -3.34 -4.74 6.03
CA SER A 79 -3.51 -6.19 6.10
C SER A 79 -4.09 -6.65 7.43
N LEU A 80 -3.75 -6.00 8.56
CA LEU A 80 -4.36 -6.29 9.87
C LEU A 80 -5.88 -6.14 9.84
N THR A 81 -6.39 -5.06 9.22
CA THR A 81 -7.84 -4.83 9.13
C THR A 81 -8.49 -5.74 8.09
N LEU A 82 -7.86 -5.96 6.92
CA LEU A 82 -8.37 -6.89 5.90
C LEU A 82 -8.44 -8.34 6.41
N ALA A 83 -7.47 -8.78 7.20
CA ALA A 83 -7.43 -10.12 7.77
C ALA A 83 -8.57 -10.36 8.78
N GLY A 84 -9.06 -9.31 9.44
CA GLY A 84 -10.22 -9.37 10.32
C GLY A 84 -11.57 -9.50 9.60
N CYS A 85 -11.62 -9.25 8.28
CA CYS A 85 -12.86 -9.28 7.52
C CYS A 85 -13.32 -10.73 7.26
N ARG A 86 -14.55 -11.05 7.66
CA ARG A 86 -15.15 -12.39 7.47
C ARG A 86 -16.02 -12.47 6.22
N TYR A 87 -16.61 -11.35 5.83
CA TYR A 87 -17.58 -11.27 4.73
C TYR A 87 -17.08 -10.36 3.60
N GLU A 88 -17.53 -10.64 2.38
CA GLU A 88 -17.16 -9.85 1.20
C GLU A 88 -17.58 -8.38 1.32
N LEU A 89 -18.74 -8.10 1.93
CA LEU A 89 -19.20 -6.74 2.12
C LEU A 89 -18.24 -5.92 3.01
N GLN A 90 -17.65 -6.54 4.03
CA GLN A 90 -16.67 -5.91 4.91
C GLN A 90 -15.37 -5.60 4.15
N ILE A 91 -14.91 -6.56 3.34
CA ILE A 91 -13.73 -6.38 2.48
C ILE A 91 -13.96 -5.22 1.52
N ARG A 92 -15.13 -5.14 0.89
CA ARG A 92 -15.47 -4.05 -0.04
C ARG A 92 -15.51 -2.69 0.66
N ALA A 93 -16.22 -2.59 1.78
CA ALA A 93 -16.31 -1.34 2.54
C ALA A 93 -14.93 -0.85 2.96
N TYR A 94 -14.09 -1.73 3.51
CA TYR A 94 -12.74 -1.35 3.92
C TYR A 94 -11.83 -1.05 2.73
N ALA A 95 -11.98 -1.75 1.61
CA ALA A 95 -11.25 -1.42 0.38
C ALA A 95 -11.62 -0.04 -0.18
N ASP A 96 -12.86 0.42 0.03
CA ASP A 96 -13.28 1.77 -0.36
C ASP A 96 -12.64 2.83 0.53
N ASP A 97 -12.55 2.60 1.84
CA ASP A 97 -11.82 3.47 2.77
C ASP A 97 -10.31 3.50 2.45
N LEU A 98 -9.68 2.34 2.23
CA LEU A 98 -8.29 2.25 1.78
C LEU A 98 -8.05 2.97 0.46
N SER A 99 -9.03 2.95 -0.45
CA SER A 99 -8.92 3.66 -1.72
C SER A 99 -8.89 5.17 -1.49
N ARG A 100 -9.69 5.69 -0.54
CA ARG A 100 -9.65 7.10 -0.14
C ARG A 100 -8.27 7.46 0.40
N ASP A 101 -7.75 6.68 1.35
CA ASP A 101 -6.42 6.91 1.94
C ASP A 101 -5.30 6.89 0.87
N TYR A 102 -5.39 5.96 -0.08
CA TYR A 102 -4.47 5.87 -1.21
C TYR A 102 -4.50 7.14 -2.07
N PHE A 103 -5.68 7.61 -2.45
CA PHE A 103 -5.81 8.80 -3.29
C PHE A 103 -5.45 10.10 -2.56
N ASP A 104 -5.76 10.22 -1.28
CA ASP A 104 -5.37 11.36 -0.45
C ASP A 104 -3.83 11.45 -0.35
N LEU A 105 -3.17 10.32 -0.11
CA LEU A 105 -1.71 10.24 -0.12
C LEU A 105 -1.12 10.53 -1.50
N TRP A 106 -1.70 9.96 -2.56
CA TRP A 106 -1.28 10.21 -3.94
C TRP A 106 -1.34 11.71 -4.28
N GLN A 107 -2.45 12.37 -3.94
CA GLN A 107 -2.62 13.81 -4.18
C GLN A 107 -1.64 14.64 -3.37
N LEU A 108 -1.42 14.29 -2.09
CA LEU A 108 -0.43 14.97 -1.26
C LEU A 108 0.96 14.89 -1.90
N LEU A 109 1.35 13.71 -2.38
CA LEU A 109 2.63 13.49 -3.04
C LEU A 109 2.73 14.23 -4.37
N ALA A 110 1.68 14.21 -5.19
CA ALA A 110 1.63 14.93 -6.45
C ALA A 110 1.78 16.45 -6.26
N ARG A 111 1.03 17.02 -5.30
CA ARG A 111 1.11 18.46 -4.98
C ARG A 111 2.49 18.84 -4.47
N ARG A 112 3.01 18.08 -3.51
CA ARG A 112 4.33 18.38 -2.94
C ARG A 112 5.48 18.08 -3.92
N GLY A 113 5.30 17.18 -4.87
CA GLY A 113 6.30 16.86 -5.90
C GLY A 113 6.41 17.93 -7.01
N ALA A 114 5.34 18.68 -7.27
CA ALA A 114 5.28 19.68 -8.34
C ALA A 114 5.75 21.09 -7.93
N GLU A 115 6.02 21.35 -6.65
CA GLU A 115 6.49 22.66 -6.20
C GLU A 115 7.96 22.91 -6.58
N PRO A 116 8.29 24.03 -7.27
CA PRO A 116 9.68 24.43 -7.53
C PRO A 116 10.35 24.81 -6.21
N ARG A 117 11.53 24.25 -5.90
CA ARG A 117 12.13 24.42 -4.56
C ARG A 117 13.65 24.58 -4.57
N SER A 118 14.12 25.48 -3.70
CA SER A 118 15.53 25.78 -3.49
C SER A 118 16.30 24.62 -2.83
N GLU A 119 17.52 24.43 -3.31
CA GLU A 119 18.52 23.50 -2.79
C GLU A 119 19.11 24.06 -1.50
N ASP A 120 18.81 23.42 -0.36
CA ASP A 120 19.46 23.65 0.92
C ASP A 120 19.43 22.33 1.73
N GLU A 121 20.21 22.26 2.82
CA GLU A 121 20.49 21.09 3.69
C GLU A 121 19.27 20.22 4.08
N ARG A 122 18.05 20.76 3.98
CA ARG A 122 16.78 20.01 4.03
C ARG A 122 16.61 18.97 2.91
N GLY A 123 17.49 18.92 1.91
CA GLY A 123 17.41 17.98 0.77
C GLY A 123 17.31 16.51 1.17
N ALA A 124 18.16 16.05 2.10
CA ALA A 124 18.19 14.65 2.52
C ALA A 124 16.97 14.26 3.38
N GLU A 125 16.58 15.10 4.35
CA GLU A 125 15.37 14.87 5.16
C GLU A 125 14.09 14.88 4.30
N ARG A 126 14.07 15.72 3.26
CA ARG A 126 12.99 15.74 2.27
C ARG A 126 12.98 14.44 1.46
N MET A 127 14.12 14.01 0.93
CA MET A 127 14.24 12.76 0.18
C MET A 127 13.74 11.58 1.01
N ASP A 128 14.14 11.49 2.27
CA ASP A 128 13.68 10.46 3.20
C ASP A 128 12.17 10.47 3.40
N TYR A 129 11.59 11.65 3.65
CA TYR A 129 10.15 11.79 3.87
C TYR A 129 9.35 11.21 2.70
N PHE A 130 9.68 11.64 1.49
CA PHE A 130 8.96 11.22 0.30
C PHE A 130 9.29 9.77 -0.07
N ALA A 131 10.52 9.29 0.12
CA ALA A 131 10.84 7.88 -0.05
C ALA A 131 9.91 7.01 0.82
N VAL A 132 9.76 7.36 2.10
CA VAL A 132 8.80 6.69 2.99
C VAL A 132 7.38 6.80 2.45
N GLN A 133 6.91 8.00 2.06
CA GLN A 133 5.53 8.16 1.60
C GLN A 133 5.23 7.42 0.29
N LEU A 134 6.16 7.37 -0.66
CA LEU A 134 6.03 6.57 -1.88
C LEU A 134 5.95 5.09 -1.55
N GLY A 135 6.82 4.63 -0.64
CA GLY A 135 6.71 3.31 -0.07
C GLY A 135 5.32 3.04 0.46
N ARG A 136 4.82 3.91 1.34
CA ARG A 136 3.47 3.78 1.92
C ARG A 136 2.38 3.69 0.85
N LEU A 137 2.48 4.50 -0.20
CA LEU A 137 1.56 4.47 -1.33
C LEU A 137 1.58 3.11 -2.05
N GLU A 138 2.76 2.54 -2.29
CA GLU A 138 2.91 1.19 -2.86
C GLU A 138 2.35 0.10 -1.93
N GLY A 139 2.50 0.27 -0.61
CA GLY A 139 1.98 -0.67 0.39
C GLY A 139 0.46 -0.71 0.40
N LEU A 140 -0.17 0.47 0.35
CA LEU A 140 -1.63 0.59 0.18
C LEU A 140 -2.09 -0.01 -1.15
N ALA A 141 -1.35 0.22 -2.25
CA ALA A 141 -1.67 -0.35 -3.55
C ALA A 141 -1.63 -1.89 -3.53
N ASP A 142 -0.62 -2.49 -2.89
CA ASP A 142 -0.52 -3.94 -2.75
C ASP A 142 -1.71 -4.52 -1.97
N ALA A 143 -2.11 -3.88 -0.87
CA ALA A 143 -3.27 -4.29 -0.09
C ALA A 143 -4.59 -4.19 -0.89
N LEU A 144 -4.77 -3.09 -1.62
CA LEU A 144 -5.93 -2.86 -2.50
C LEU A 144 -6.01 -3.90 -3.62
N MET A 145 -4.88 -4.24 -4.24
CA MET A 145 -4.81 -5.29 -5.27
C MET A 145 -5.21 -6.67 -4.71
N ILE A 146 -4.85 -6.97 -3.46
CA ILE A 146 -5.27 -8.21 -2.80
C ILE A 146 -6.78 -8.18 -2.48
N ALA A 147 -7.29 -7.04 -2.04
CA ALA A 147 -8.72 -6.81 -1.80
C ALA A 147 -9.56 -6.78 -3.11
N GLY A 148 -8.92 -6.77 -4.28
CA GLY A 148 -9.58 -6.81 -5.59
C GLY A 148 -9.87 -5.43 -6.20
N ARG A 149 -9.21 -4.38 -5.72
CA ARG A 149 -9.23 -3.03 -6.30
C ARG A 149 -7.96 -2.79 -7.10
N ASN A 150 -8.10 -2.43 -8.38
CA ASN A 150 -6.95 -2.10 -9.22
C ASN A 150 -6.70 -0.58 -9.20
N VAL A 151 -5.77 -0.15 -8.33
CA VAL A 151 -5.39 1.27 -8.20
C VAL A 151 -4.14 1.66 -8.99
N ARG A 152 -3.44 0.68 -9.59
CA ARG A 152 -2.23 0.93 -10.40
C ARG A 152 -2.52 1.52 -11.78
N LEU A 153 -3.77 1.91 -12.03
CA LEU A 153 -4.18 2.66 -13.22
C LEU A 153 -3.67 4.10 -13.19
N PHE A 154 -3.26 4.60 -12.02
CA PHE A 154 -2.64 5.91 -11.86
C PHE A 154 -1.13 5.70 -11.65
N PRO A 155 -0.26 6.28 -12.51
CA PRO A 155 1.16 6.21 -12.28
C PRO A 155 1.50 6.87 -10.93
N PRO A 156 2.50 6.35 -10.20
CA PRO A 156 2.99 7.02 -9.01
C PRO A 156 3.42 8.46 -9.39
N PRO A 157 3.18 9.44 -8.52
CA PRO A 157 3.49 10.82 -8.81
C PRO A 157 4.98 10.97 -9.09
N HIS A 158 5.34 11.79 -10.07
CA HIS A 158 6.74 12.09 -10.36
C HIS A 158 7.39 12.77 -9.16
N VAL A 159 8.56 12.29 -8.77
CA VAL A 159 9.31 12.76 -7.61
C VAL A 159 10.70 13.04 -8.10
N ALA A 160 11.22 14.24 -7.83
CA ALA A 160 12.37 14.81 -8.55
C ALA A 160 13.69 14.00 -8.49
N TRP A 161 13.82 13.00 -7.61
CA TRP A 161 15.00 12.12 -7.53
C TRP A 161 14.75 10.68 -7.97
N LEU A 162 13.52 10.32 -8.37
CA LEU A 162 13.29 9.08 -9.09
C LEU A 162 13.73 9.35 -10.54
N PRO A 163 14.74 8.64 -11.07
CA PRO A 163 15.05 8.75 -12.48
C PRO A 163 13.80 8.38 -13.27
N VAL A 164 13.46 9.22 -14.26
CA VAL A 164 12.40 8.90 -15.22
C VAL A 164 12.88 7.68 -15.99
N GLY A 165 12.38 6.51 -15.62
CA GLY A 165 12.57 5.25 -16.32
C GLY A 165 11.47 5.02 -17.33
#